data_AF-H8G4Z7-F1
#
_entry.id   AF-H8G4Z7-F1
#
_cell.length_a   1.000
_cell.length_b   1.000
_cell.length_c   1.000
_cell.angle_alpha   90.00
_cell.angle_beta   90.00
_cell.angle_gamma   90.00
#
_symmetry.space_group_name_H-M   'P 1'
#
loop_
_entity.id
_entity.type
_entity.pdbx_description
1 polymer ?
#
loop_
_entity_poly.entity_id
_entity_poly.type
_entity_poly.pdbx_seq_one_letter_code
_entity_poly.pdbx_strand_id
1 'polypeptide(L)'
;MVSEEDLVEVGKFEKEYEEAAGARTCYWQHTFENGGDGFGFAVGVRDSQSIETVNDNGSGVHSDEVNQRPAVWTVDPKFDDCVFAMKVDEVSRVDITVSGDSESNDSCEVAEVIAGMVEPRLPELP
;
A
#
# COMPACT_ATOMS: atom_id res chain seq x y z
N MET A 1 6.57 -2.65 11.48
CA MET A 1 5.29 -3.18 10.94
C MET A 1 4.16 -2.40 11.60
N VAL A 2 3.20 -1.88 10.83
CA VAL A 2 2.07 -1.08 11.34
C VAL A 2 1.17 -1.96 12.25
N SER A 3 0.68 -1.38 13.34
CA SER A 3 -0.27 -2.00 14.27
C SER A 3 -1.69 -1.45 14.09
N GLU A 4 -2.71 -2.13 14.63
CA GLU A 4 -4.08 -1.62 14.63
C GLU A 4 -4.21 -0.30 15.40
N GLU A 5 -3.41 -0.13 16.47
CA GLU A 5 -3.37 1.09 17.29
C GLU A 5 -2.89 2.31 16.50
N ASP A 6 -2.00 2.09 15.52
CA ASP A 6 -1.49 3.14 14.63
C ASP A 6 -2.54 3.62 13.62
N LEU A 7 -3.61 2.86 13.42
CA LEU A 7 -4.67 3.13 12.44
C LEU A 7 -5.96 3.66 13.09
N VAL A 8 -5.98 3.83 14.41
CA VAL A 8 -7.17 4.32 15.13
C VAL A 8 -7.61 5.71 14.65
N GLU A 9 -6.68 6.53 14.17
CA GLU A 9 -6.98 7.84 13.58
C GLU A 9 -7.67 7.75 12.21
N VAL A 10 -7.52 6.62 11.49
CA VAL A 10 -8.13 6.38 10.18
C VAL A 10 -9.32 5.41 10.20
N GLY A 11 -9.52 4.64 11.27
CA GLY A 11 -10.69 3.76 11.43
C GLY A 11 -10.45 2.53 12.31
N LYS A 12 -11.42 1.60 12.32
CA LYS A 12 -11.26 0.29 12.97
C LYS A 12 -10.98 -0.77 11.91
N PHE A 13 -9.87 -1.48 12.06
CA PHE A 13 -9.44 -2.47 11.08
C PHE A 13 -9.18 -3.81 11.75
N GLU A 14 -9.54 -4.89 11.07
CA GLU A 14 -9.08 -6.24 11.39
C GLU A 14 -7.81 -6.54 10.60
N LYS A 15 -6.77 -7.03 11.29
CA LYS A 15 -5.49 -7.39 10.66
C LYS A 15 -5.37 -8.90 10.37
N GLU A 16 -5.07 -9.25 9.12
CA GLU A 16 -4.70 -10.62 8.71
C GLU A 16 -3.25 -10.65 8.16
N TYR A 17 -2.56 -11.78 8.32
CA TYR A 17 -1.21 -11.99 7.77
C TYR A 17 -1.21 -13.11 6.73
N GLU A 18 -0.56 -12.86 5.60
CA GLU A 18 -0.38 -13.85 4.53
C GLU A 18 1.03 -13.75 3.93
N GLU A 19 1.54 -14.88 3.44
CA GLU A 19 2.72 -14.93 2.57
C GLU A 19 2.32 -15.48 1.21
N ALA A 20 2.31 -14.62 0.19
CA ALA A 20 1.93 -14.98 -1.17
C ALA A 20 2.62 -14.09 -2.20
N ALA A 21 2.75 -14.59 -3.44
CA ALA A 21 3.32 -13.85 -4.57
C ALA A 21 4.68 -13.16 -4.29
N GLY A 22 5.51 -13.74 -3.41
CA GLY A 22 6.81 -13.21 -3.02
C GLY A 22 6.78 -12.04 -2.03
N ALA A 23 5.63 -11.76 -1.41
CA ALA A 23 5.47 -10.74 -0.39
C ALA A 23 5.04 -11.36 0.95
N ARG A 24 5.50 -10.74 2.04
CA ARG A 24 4.99 -10.94 3.40
C ARG A 24 4.03 -9.80 3.70
N THR A 25 2.74 -10.09 3.76
CA THR A 25 1.70 -9.07 3.69
C THR A 25 0.84 -9.07 4.95
N CYS A 26 0.57 -7.87 5.44
CA CYS A 26 -0.54 -7.65 6.36
C CYS A 26 -1.69 -7.00 5.59
N TYR A 27 -2.90 -7.48 5.84
CA TYR A 27 -4.14 -6.95 5.28
C TYR A 27 -4.92 -6.28 6.40
N TRP A 28 -5.51 -5.13 6.10
CA TRP A 28 -6.41 -4.41 6.97
C TRP A 28 -7.71 -4.21 6.23
N GLN A 29 -8.78 -4.74 6.80
CA GLN A 29 -10.12 -4.52 6.28
C GLN A 29 -10.96 -3.82 7.34
N HIS A 30 -11.66 -2.77 6.93
CA HIS A 30 -12.65 -2.12 7.77
C HIS A 30 -13.95 -2.94 7.70
N THR A 31 -14.27 -3.68 8.76
CA THR A 31 -15.55 -4.37 8.91
C THR A 31 -16.58 -3.43 9.54
N PHE A 32 -17.71 -3.18 8.87
CA PHE A 32 -18.89 -2.57 9.51
C PHE A 32 -20.02 -3.60 9.59
N GLU A 33 -20.60 -3.77 10.78
CA GLU A 33 -21.75 -4.65 11.03
C GLU A 33 -23.03 -4.27 10.24
N ASN A 34 -23.04 -3.18 9.46
CA ASN A 34 -24.26 -2.59 8.87
C ASN A 34 -24.14 -2.12 7.40
N GLY A 35 -23.34 -2.80 6.55
CA GLY A 35 -23.55 -2.79 5.08
C GLY A 35 -23.23 -1.50 4.30
N GLY A 36 -22.19 -0.75 4.66
CA GLY A 36 -21.57 0.26 3.79
C GLY A 36 -20.38 -0.30 2.99
N ASP A 37 -19.94 0.41 1.96
CA ASP A 37 -18.80 0.03 1.11
C ASP A 37 -17.52 -0.05 1.97
N GLY A 38 -16.93 -1.24 2.02
CA GLY A 38 -15.80 -1.55 2.89
C GLY A 38 -14.50 -1.02 2.33
N PHE A 39 -13.74 -0.28 3.14
CA PHE A 39 -12.38 0.14 2.82
C PHE A 39 -11.36 -0.92 3.26
N GLY A 40 -10.46 -1.30 2.37
CA GLY A 40 -9.41 -2.28 2.65
C GLY A 40 -8.07 -1.87 2.04
N PHE A 41 -6.99 -2.09 2.79
CA PHE A 41 -5.64 -1.88 2.30
C PHE A 41 -4.70 -2.99 2.79
N ALA A 42 -3.57 -3.14 2.12
CA ALA A 42 -2.54 -4.09 2.47
C ALA A 42 -1.16 -3.42 2.50
N VAL A 43 -0.28 -3.94 3.35
CA VAL A 43 1.14 -3.58 3.39
C VAL A 43 1.96 -4.85 3.21
N GLY A 44 2.61 -4.97 2.05
CA GLY A 44 3.42 -6.12 1.65
C GLY A 44 4.90 -5.78 1.63
N VAL A 45 5.73 -6.56 2.34
CA VAL A 45 7.20 -6.47 2.23
C VAL A 45 7.67 -7.44 1.17
N ARG A 46 8.44 -6.94 0.19
CA ARG A 46 9.06 -7.73 -0.88
C ARG A 46 10.57 -7.65 -0.75
N ASP A 47 11.17 -8.71 -0.23
CA ASP A 47 12.60 -8.74 0.13
C ASP A 47 13.55 -8.87 -1.09
N SER A 48 13.02 -9.11 -2.29
CA SER A 48 13.82 -9.39 -3.50
C SER A 48 13.26 -8.74 -4.78
N GLN A 49 12.46 -7.69 -4.63
CA GLN A 49 11.91 -6.91 -5.73
C GLN A 49 12.11 -5.41 -5.45
N SER A 50 12.85 -4.72 -6.30
CA SER A 50 13.05 -3.26 -6.21
C SER A 50 11.84 -2.50 -6.79
N ILE A 51 11.76 -1.19 -6.55
CA ILE A 51 10.72 -0.34 -7.14
C ILE A 51 10.72 -0.32 -8.68
N GLU A 52 11.87 -0.61 -9.31
CA GLU A 52 11.99 -0.68 -10.78
C GLU A 52 11.29 -1.92 -11.37
N THR A 53 10.98 -2.90 -10.53
CA THR A 53 10.31 -4.15 -10.92
C THR A 53 8.80 -4.14 -10.64
N VAL A 54 8.24 -2.96 -10.35
CA VAL A 54 6.79 -2.80 -10.21
C VAL A 54 6.14 -3.02 -11.57
N ASN A 55 5.10 -3.86 -11.59
CA ASN A 55 4.34 -4.09 -12.81
C ASN A 55 3.47 -2.88 -13.11
N ASP A 56 3.28 -2.57 -14.39
CA ASP A 56 2.26 -1.62 -14.82
C ASP A 56 0.88 -2.29 -14.73
N ASN A 57 0.00 -1.74 -13.91
CA ASN A 57 -1.38 -2.24 -13.72
C ASN A 57 -2.38 -1.71 -14.76
N GLY A 58 -1.91 -0.93 -15.75
CA GLY A 58 -2.71 -0.52 -16.92
C GLY A 58 -2.63 0.98 -17.22
N SER A 59 -2.20 1.78 -16.25
CA SER A 59 -2.10 3.26 -16.36
C SER A 59 -0.66 3.77 -16.36
N GLY A 60 0.33 2.89 -16.53
CA GLY A 60 1.75 3.22 -16.41
C GLY A 60 2.26 3.07 -14.97
N VAL A 61 3.58 3.16 -14.84
CA VAL A 61 4.28 3.31 -13.56
C VAL A 61 4.78 4.74 -13.45
N HIS A 62 4.41 5.41 -12.37
CA HIS A 62 4.71 6.81 -12.12
C HIS A 62 5.68 6.92 -10.96
N SER A 63 6.66 7.81 -11.06
CA SER A 63 7.65 8.06 -10.00
C SER A 63 7.11 9.04 -8.96
N ASP A 64 7.46 8.81 -7.69
CA ASP A 64 7.07 9.66 -6.57
C ASP A 64 8.11 9.65 -5.44
N GLU A 65 7.86 10.41 -4.38
CA GLU A 65 8.66 10.41 -3.16
C GLU A 65 7.82 10.57 -1.89
N VAL A 66 8.11 9.77 -0.86
CA VAL A 66 7.49 9.90 0.48
C VAL A 66 8.57 10.27 1.47
N ASN A 67 8.55 11.47 2.03
CA ASN A 67 9.61 11.96 2.93
C ASN A 67 11.03 11.80 2.35
N GLN A 68 11.22 12.10 1.05
CA GLN A 68 12.48 11.90 0.29
C GLN A 68 12.86 10.43 0.05
N ARG A 69 12.03 9.46 0.45
CA ARG A 69 12.20 8.06 0.06
C ARG A 69 11.67 7.86 -1.36
N PRO A 70 12.48 7.34 -2.30
CA PRO A 70 12.01 7.04 -3.64
C PRO A 70 10.85 6.05 -3.63
N ALA A 71 9.82 6.37 -4.39
CA ALA A 71 8.63 5.55 -4.54
C ALA A 71 8.17 5.52 -6.00
N VAL A 72 7.30 4.56 -6.30
CA VAL A 72 6.55 4.53 -7.55
C VAL A 72 5.12 4.11 -7.27
N TRP A 73 4.19 4.47 -8.14
CA TRP A 73 2.83 3.98 -8.06
C TRP A 73 2.27 3.61 -9.43
N THR A 74 1.26 2.75 -9.41
CA THR A 74 0.47 2.34 -10.57
C THR A 74 -0.96 2.07 -10.13
N VAL A 75 -1.91 2.22 -11.04
CA VAL A 75 -3.34 2.01 -10.79
C VAL A 75 -3.95 1.18 -11.92
N ASP A 76 -4.83 0.25 -11.56
CA ASP A 76 -5.72 -0.38 -12.54
C ASP A 76 -6.88 0.58 -12.85
N PRO A 77 -6.96 1.16 -14.07
CA PRO A 77 -7.99 2.14 -14.40
C PRO A 77 -9.42 1.55 -14.45
N LYS A 78 -9.57 0.23 -14.41
CA LYS A 78 -10.86 -0.44 -14.43
C LYS A 78 -11.45 -0.61 -13.03
N PHE A 79 -10.60 -0.89 -12.05
CA PHE A 79 -11.01 -1.20 -10.68
C PHE A 79 -10.60 -0.12 -9.67
N ASP A 80 -9.80 0.85 -10.09
CA ASP A 80 -9.14 1.83 -9.22
C ASP A 80 -8.30 1.15 -8.13
N ASP A 81 -7.71 -0.01 -8.43
CA ASP A 81 -6.80 -0.68 -7.50
C ASP A 81 -5.42 -0.05 -7.61
N CYS A 82 -4.96 0.60 -6.55
CA CYS A 82 -3.65 1.24 -6.52
C CYS A 82 -2.60 0.38 -5.83
N VAL A 83 -1.40 0.36 -6.41
CA VAL A 83 -0.17 -0.10 -5.76
C VAL A 83 0.79 1.06 -5.66
N PHE A 84 1.19 1.40 -4.44
CA PHE A 84 2.18 2.41 -4.12
C PHE A 84 3.39 1.72 -3.46
N ALA A 85 4.54 1.73 -4.12
CA ALA A 85 5.72 0.98 -3.70
C ALA A 85 6.86 1.90 -3.27
N MET A 86 7.35 1.73 -2.05
CA MET A 86 8.45 2.51 -1.47
C MET A 86 9.74 1.70 -1.40
N LYS A 87 10.87 2.33 -1.76
CA LYS A 87 12.20 1.71 -1.69
C LYS A 87 12.60 1.43 -0.24
N VAL A 88 13.10 0.22 0.02
CA VAL A 88 13.77 -0.12 1.29
C VAL A 88 15.28 -0.15 1.11
N ASP A 89 15.75 -0.85 0.07
CA ASP A 89 17.15 -0.84 -0.39
C ASP A 89 17.19 -1.04 -1.92
N GLU A 90 18.34 -1.38 -2.48
CA GLU A 90 18.49 -1.58 -3.93
C GLU A 90 17.67 -2.76 -4.50
N VAL A 91 17.28 -3.73 -3.67
CA VAL A 91 16.66 -4.98 -4.12
C VAL A 91 15.32 -5.26 -3.43
N SER A 92 14.91 -4.46 -2.47
CA SER A 92 13.69 -4.66 -1.69
C SER A 92 12.81 -3.41 -1.64
N ARG A 93 11.52 -3.65 -1.45
CA ARG A 93 10.50 -2.60 -1.37
C ARG A 93 9.36 -2.98 -0.43
N VAL A 94 8.58 -1.98 -0.05
CA VAL A 94 7.29 -2.15 0.62
C VAL A 94 6.19 -1.64 -0.29
N ASP A 95 5.19 -2.48 -0.53
CA ASP A 95 4.01 -2.14 -1.31
C ASP A 95 2.86 -1.81 -0.37
N ILE A 96 2.21 -0.67 -0.62
CA ILE A 96 0.88 -0.33 -0.10
C ILE A 96 -0.10 -0.63 -1.22
N THR A 97 -1.10 -1.46 -0.95
CA THR A 97 -2.17 -1.76 -1.90
C THR A 97 -3.48 -1.26 -1.33
N VAL A 98 -4.18 -0.42 -2.09
CA VAL A 98 -5.52 0.06 -1.73
C VAL A 98 -6.47 -0.43 -2.81
N SER A 99 -7.49 -1.17 -2.41
CA SER A 99 -8.55 -1.57 -3.34
C SER A 99 -9.44 -0.37 -3.64
N GLY A 100 -9.75 -0.18 -4.91
CA GLY A 100 -10.63 0.89 -5.34
C GLY A 100 -12.07 0.64 -4.93
N ASP A 101 -12.83 1.73 -4.81
CA ASP A 101 -14.29 1.69 -4.78
C ASP A 101 -14.79 2.22 -6.12
N SER A 102 -15.79 1.55 -6.70
CA SER A 102 -16.49 2.01 -7.89
C SER A 102 -17.05 3.43 -7.82
N GLU A 103 -17.21 4.00 -6.61
CA GLU A 103 -17.71 5.36 -6.40
C GLU A 103 -16.61 6.42 -6.11
N SER A 104 -15.35 6.03 -5.89
CA SER A 104 -14.24 6.96 -5.60
C SER A 104 -12.96 6.61 -6.38
N ASN A 105 -12.36 7.59 -7.08
CA ASN A 105 -11.12 7.42 -7.86
C ASN A 105 -9.89 7.95 -7.11
N ASP A 106 -9.80 7.65 -5.80
CA ASP A 106 -8.83 8.29 -4.91
C ASP A 106 -7.89 7.24 -4.25
N SER A 107 -7.91 5.99 -4.70
CA SER A 107 -7.14 4.87 -4.12
C SER A 107 -5.64 5.17 -3.99
N CYS A 108 -5.02 5.81 -4.98
CA CYS A 108 -3.61 6.18 -4.92
C CYS A 108 -3.32 7.34 -3.98
N GLU A 109 -4.22 8.32 -3.86
CA GLU A 109 -4.08 9.39 -2.87
C GLU A 109 -4.15 8.81 -1.45
N VAL A 110 -5.07 7.86 -1.22
CA VAL A 110 -5.15 7.14 0.05
C VAL A 110 -3.90 6.28 0.30
N ALA A 111 -3.38 5.60 -0.73
CA ALA A 111 -2.16 4.81 -0.63
C ALA A 111 -0.95 5.68 -0.26
N GLU A 112 -0.84 6.89 -0.81
CA GLU A 112 0.21 7.87 -0.47
C GLU A 112 0.12 8.30 1.01
N VAL A 113 -1.08 8.58 1.52
CA VAL A 113 -1.29 8.92 2.93
C VAL A 113 -0.84 7.78 3.85
N ILE A 114 -1.22 6.54 3.54
CA ILE A 114 -0.80 5.36 4.31
C ILE A 114 0.72 5.16 4.18
N ALA A 115 1.29 5.39 3.01
CA ALA A 115 2.73 5.34 2.79
C ALA A 115 3.45 6.33 3.71
N GLY A 116 2.94 7.55 3.87
CA GLY A 116 3.46 8.54 4.83
C GLY A 116 3.42 8.09 6.30
N MET A 117 2.48 7.22 6.67
CA MET A 117 2.42 6.60 8.00
C MET A 117 3.40 5.42 8.13
N VAL A 118 3.59 4.65 7.06
CA VAL A 118 4.47 3.48 7.05
C VAL A 118 5.95 3.89 7.00
N GLU A 119 6.28 4.93 6.23
CA GLU A 119 7.64 5.36 5.91
C GLU A 119 8.52 5.54 7.17
N PRO A 120 8.09 6.26 8.24
CA PRO A 120 8.93 6.45 9.44
C PRO A 120 9.22 5.16 10.22
N ARG A 121 8.52 4.06 9.92
CA ARG A 121 8.72 2.75 10.54
C ARG A 121 9.64 1.84 9.70
N LEU A 122 10.06 2.29 8.53
CA LEU A 122 11.01 1.58 7.67
C LEU A 122 12.46 1.85 8.11
N PRO A 123 13.39 0.95 7.78
CA PRO A 123 14.81 1.23 7.91
C PRO A 123 15.21 2.49 7.13
N GLU A 124 16.27 3.17 7.59
CA GLU A 124 16.92 4.22 6.81
C GLU A 124 17.41 3.65 5.48
N LEU A 125 17.39 4.48 4.42
CA LEU A 125 17.96 4.11 3.14
C LEU A 125 19.49 3.96 3.28
N PRO A 126 20.09 2.97 2.59
CA PRO A 126 21.54 2.72 2.63
C PRO A 126 22.39 3.81 1.98
#